data_AF-A0AA43EMZ1-F1
#
_entry.id   AF-A0AA43EMZ1-F1
#
_cell.length_a   1.000
_cell.length_b   1.000
_cell.length_c   1.000
_cell.angle_alpha   90.00
_cell.angle_beta   90.00
_cell.angle_gamma   90.00
#
_symmetry.space_group_name_H-M   'P 1'
#
loop_
_entity.id
_entity.type
_entity.pdbx_description
1 polymer ?
#
loop_
_entity_poly.entity_id
_entity_poly.type
_entity_poly.pdbx_seq_one_letter_code
_entity_poly.pdbx_strand_id
1 'polypeptide(L)'
;MKRSDEVSVSRAPRSRGRGLTKSGQKVSSRLAKRRLNDRLKQDTLSFNQGNLADTFRKEGYEEVPLDELQDRLSKLQGPLAEIILKGRV
;
A
#
# COMPACT_ATOMS: atom_id res chain seq x y z
N MET A 1 -42.07 41.47 -12.34
CA MET A 1 -41.76 40.07 -12.73
C MET A 1 -40.39 40.05 -13.39
N LYS A 2 -39.53 39.11 -12.94
CA LYS A 2 -38.29 38.56 -13.56
C LYS A 2 -37.17 39.55 -13.96
N ARG A 3 -36.18 39.68 -13.07
CA ARG A 3 -34.77 39.93 -13.44
C ARG A 3 -34.22 38.62 -14.03
N SER A 4 -33.65 38.67 -15.23
CA SER A 4 -32.93 37.56 -15.85
C SER A 4 -31.44 37.79 -15.65
N ASP A 5 -30.91 37.20 -14.57
CA ASP A 5 -29.46 37.11 -14.36
C ASP A 5 -28.92 36.06 -15.34
N GLU A 6 -28.13 36.53 -16.31
CA GLU A 6 -27.38 35.66 -17.22
C GLU A 6 -26.30 34.93 -16.43
N VAL A 7 -26.56 33.65 -16.13
CA VAL A 7 -25.54 32.74 -15.59
C VAL A 7 -24.60 32.37 -16.73
N SER A 8 -23.56 33.18 -16.91
CA SER A 8 -22.42 32.84 -17.76
C SER A 8 -21.69 31.65 -17.14
N VAL A 9 -21.94 30.46 -17.68
CA VAL A 9 -21.21 29.24 -17.28
C VAL A 9 -19.78 29.36 -17.80
N SER A 10 -18.89 29.85 -16.94
CA SER A 10 -17.45 29.87 -17.18
C SER A 10 -16.94 28.43 -17.29
N ARG A 11 -16.78 27.95 -18.54
CA ARG A 11 -16.08 26.71 -18.82
C ARG A 11 -14.64 26.84 -18.32
N ALA A 12 -14.27 26.03 -17.33
CA ALA A 12 -12.88 25.90 -16.92
C ALA A 12 -11.99 25.57 -18.14
N PRO A 13 -10.81 26.20 -18.26
CA PRO A 13 -9.90 25.93 -19.36
C PRO A 13 -9.45 24.47 -19.30
N ARG A 14 -9.73 23.71 -20.38
CA ARG A 14 -9.25 22.33 -20.51
C ARG A 14 -7.74 22.39 -20.51
N SER A 15 -7.12 21.93 -19.43
CA SER A 15 -5.67 21.86 -19.32
C SER A 15 -5.13 21.11 -20.53
N ARG A 16 -4.25 21.78 -21.29
CA ARG A 16 -3.46 21.15 -22.37
C ARG A 16 -2.38 20.28 -21.75
N GLY A 17 -2.78 19.30 -20.94
CA GLY A 17 -1.93 18.22 -20.43
C GLY A 17 -1.64 17.19 -21.51
N ARG A 18 -1.20 17.63 -22.69
CA ARG A 18 -0.71 16.74 -23.75
C ARG A 18 0.76 16.46 -23.45
N GLY A 19 1.01 15.54 -22.53
CA GLY A 19 2.40 15.18 -22.20
C GLY A 19 2.66 14.03 -21.22
N LEU A 20 1.64 13.35 -20.68
CA LEU A 20 1.88 12.32 -19.65
C LEU A 20 1.30 10.93 -19.93
N THR A 21 0.70 10.69 -21.09
CA THR A 21 0.34 9.33 -21.48
C THR A 21 1.43 8.77 -22.39
N LYS A 22 2.40 8.03 -21.80
CA LYS A 22 3.13 7.03 -22.59
C LYS A 22 2.08 6.17 -23.29
N SER A 23 2.14 6.07 -24.62
CA SER A 23 1.22 5.28 -25.45
C SER A 23 1.50 3.77 -25.33
N GLY A 24 1.76 3.29 -24.12
CA GLY A 24 1.91 1.88 -23.83
C GLY A 24 0.53 1.23 -23.71
N GLN A 25 0.46 -0.05 -24.08
CA GLN A 25 -0.73 -0.88 -23.88
C GLN A 25 -1.17 -0.78 -22.41
N LYS A 26 -2.34 -0.18 -22.16
CA LYS A 26 -2.90 -0.06 -20.81
C LYS A 26 -3.30 -1.44 -20.32
N VAL A 27 -2.44 -2.06 -19.55
CA VAL A 27 -2.75 -3.31 -18.85
C VAL A 27 -3.92 -3.04 -17.92
N SER A 28 -4.93 -3.92 -17.90
CA SER A 28 -6.08 -3.75 -17.01
C SER A 28 -5.60 -3.60 -15.57
N SER A 29 -6.23 -2.71 -14.79
CA SER A 29 -5.82 -2.43 -13.41
C SER A 29 -5.71 -3.73 -12.57
N ARG A 30 -6.61 -4.69 -12.80
CA ARG A 30 -6.58 -6.00 -12.14
C ARG A 30 -5.33 -6.81 -12.52
N LEU A 31 -4.99 -6.87 -13.80
CA LEU A 31 -3.81 -7.59 -14.27
C LEU A 31 -2.51 -6.90 -13.82
N ALA A 32 -2.48 -5.57 -13.76
CA ALA A 32 -1.36 -4.81 -13.21
C ALA A 32 -1.16 -5.09 -11.72
N LYS A 33 -2.24 -5.07 -10.92
CA LYS A 33 -2.20 -5.44 -9.50
C LYS A 33 -1.75 -6.88 -9.29
N ARG A 34 -2.23 -7.83 -10.12
CA ARG A 34 -1.81 -9.24 -10.04
C ARG A 34 -0.31 -9.39 -10.28
N ARG A 35 0.21 -8.80 -11.36
CA ARG A 35 1.65 -8.81 -11.69
C ARG A 35 2.50 -8.18 -10.59
N LEU A 36 2.02 -7.10 -9.98
CA LEU A 36 2.70 -6.48 -8.84
C LEU A 36 2.74 -7.43 -7.64
N ASN A 37 1.63 -8.07 -7.30
CA ASN A 37 1.57 -9.02 -6.19
C ASN A 37 2.48 -10.22 -6.43
N ASP A 38 2.47 -10.78 -7.65
CA ASP A 38 3.35 -11.89 -8.04
C ASP A 38 4.83 -11.49 -7.92
N ARG A 39 5.20 -10.27 -8.35
CA ARG A 39 6.54 -9.72 -8.17
C ARG A 39 6.89 -9.54 -6.70
N LEU A 40 6.02 -8.95 -5.89
CA LEU A 40 6.27 -8.79 -4.45
C LEU A 40 6.49 -10.14 -3.77
N LYS A 41 5.73 -11.17 -4.13
CA LYS A 41 5.94 -12.54 -3.63
C LYS A 41 7.30 -13.08 -4.03
N GLN A 42 7.72 -12.91 -5.29
CA GLN A 42 9.03 -13.34 -5.75
C GLN A 42 10.17 -12.59 -5.05
N ASP A 43 10.06 -11.27 -4.93
CA ASP A 43 11.02 -10.42 -4.22
C ASP A 43 11.12 -10.85 -2.74
N THR A 44 9.97 -11.10 -2.09
CA THR A 44 9.91 -11.61 -0.70
C THR A 44 10.56 -13.00 -0.58
N LEU A 45 10.28 -13.92 -1.51
CA LEU A 45 10.88 -15.25 -1.51
C LEU A 45 12.39 -15.16 -1.70
N SER A 46 12.87 -14.29 -2.58
CA SER A 46 14.32 -14.07 -2.82
C SER A 46 15.02 -13.47 -1.60
N PHE A 47 14.37 -12.52 -0.93
CA PHE A 47 14.85 -11.93 0.32
C PHE A 47 14.93 -12.97 1.46
N ASN A 48 13.94 -13.87 1.51
CA ASN A 48 13.87 -14.95 2.50
C ASN A 48 14.72 -16.18 2.16
N GLN A 49 15.56 -16.16 1.11
CA GLN A 49 16.47 -17.28 0.79
C GLN A 49 17.60 -17.44 1.84
N GLY A 50 17.85 -16.41 2.65
CA GLY A 50 18.76 -16.49 3.80
C GLY A 50 18.05 -16.92 5.08
N ASN A 51 18.82 -17.23 6.13
CA ASN A 51 18.26 -17.42 7.46
C ASN A 51 17.84 -16.07 8.04
N LEU A 52 16.59 -15.67 7.78
CA LEU A 52 16.01 -14.41 8.24
C LEU A 52 16.11 -14.26 9.77
N ALA A 53 16.07 -15.37 10.49
CA ALA A 53 16.26 -15.40 11.93
C ALA A 53 17.67 -14.95 12.32
N ASP A 54 18.71 -15.38 11.58
CA ASP A 54 20.09 -14.94 11.85
C ASP A 54 20.29 -13.46 11.52
N THR A 55 19.62 -12.92 10.49
CA THR A 55 19.69 -11.48 10.19
C THR A 55 19.00 -10.66 11.28
N PHE A 56 17.81 -11.06 11.72
CA PHE A 56 17.11 -10.38 12.81
C PHE A 56 17.88 -10.46 14.12
N ARG A 57 18.51 -11.60 14.41
CA ARG A 57 19.36 -11.75 15.60
C ARG A 57 20.57 -10.82 15.56
N LYS A 58 21.18 -10.59 14.39
CA LYS A 58 22.27 -9.60 14.21
C LYS A 58 21.80 -8.16 14.36
N GLU A 59 20.56 -7.87 13.98
CA GLU A 59 19.93 -6.55 14.16
C GLU A 59 19.45 -6.32 15.61
N GLY A 60 19.62 -7.31 16.50
CA GLY A 60 19.26 -7.21 17.91
C GLY A 60 17.79 -7.52 18.20
N TYR A 61 17.07 -8.11 17.24
CA TYR A 61 15.74 -8.63 17.50
C TYR A 61 15.83 -9.98 18.20
N GLU A 62 15.07 -10.11 19.28
CA GLU A 62 14.94 -11.36 20.02
C GLU A 62 13.86 -12.25 19.40
N GLU A 63 14.14 -13.55 19.34
CA GLU A 63 13.13 -14.57 19.06
C GLU A 63 12.32 -14.81 20.33
N VAL A 64 11.08 -14.35 20.31
CA VAL A 64 10.18 -14.37 21.46
C VAL A 64 9.00 -15.28 21.15
N PRO A 65 8.49 -16.08 22.13
CA PRO A 65 7.29 -16.87 21.94
C PRO A 65 6.11 -16.02 21.45
N LEU A 66 5.23 -16.65 20.68
CA LEU A 66 4.11 -15.94 20.05
C LEU A 66 3.20 -15.23 21.07
N ASP A 67 3.00 -15.83 22.24
CA ASP A 67 2.13 -15.29 23.29
C ASP A 67 2.71 -14.00 23.88
N GLU A 68 4.02 -13.94 24.10
CA GLU A 68 4.69 -12.74 24.59
C GLU A 68 4.74 -11.65 23.52
N LEU A 69 4.90 -12.00 22.24
CA LEU A 69 4.76 -11.03 21.15
C LEU A 69 3.36 -10.42 21.10
N GLN A 70 2.32 -11.22 21.34
CA GLN A 70 0.94 -10.72 21.39
C GLN A 70 0.72 -9.77 22.57
N ASP A 71 1.25 -10.10 23.74
CA ASP A 71 1.18 -9.24 24.92
C ASP A 71 1.96 -7.93 24.73
N ARG A 72 3.13 -7.98 24.07
CA ARG A 72 3.89 -6.77 23.71
C ARG A 72 3.15 -5.91 22.69
N LEU A 73 2.52 -6.52 21.69
CA LEU A 73 1.74 -5.81 20.67
C LEU A 73 0.44 -5.22 21.24
N SER A 74 -0.21 -5.90 22.20
CA SER A 74 -1.44 -5.38 22.84
C SER A 74 -1.17 -4.11 23.65
N LYS A 75 0.05 -3.97 24.19
CA LYS A 75 0.52 -2.80 24.92
C LYS A 75 0.98 -1.65 24.01
N LEU A 76 1.25 -1.93 22.73
CA LEU A 76 1.61 -0.91 21.75
C LEU A 76 0.36 -0.18 21.26
N GLN A 77 0.19 1.06 21.70
CA GLN A 77 -0.84 1.95 21.18
C GLN A 77 -0.41 2.45 19.79
N GLY A 78 -0.89 1.80 18.74
CA GLY A 78 -0.63 2.23 17.37
C GLY A 78 -1.46 1.49 16.33
N PRO A 79 -1.76 2.15 15.19
CA PRO A 79 -2.62 1.58 14.15
C PRO A 79 -2.04 0.30 13.54
N LEU A 80 -0.71 0.16 13.55
CA LEU A 80 -0.04 -1.06 13.06
C LEU A 80 -0.28 -2.26 13.98
N ALA A 81 -0.24 -2.06 15.30
CA ALA A 81 -0.51 -3.13 16.27
C ALA A 81 -1.96 -3.64 16.12
N GLU A 82 -2.92 -2.73 15.97
CA GLU A 82 -4.32 -3.07 15.71
C GLU A 82 -4.50 -3.88 14.42
N ILE A 83 -3.84 -3.50 13.33
CA ILE A 83 -3.91 -4.22 12.06
C ILE A 83 -3.33 -5.64 12.19
N ILE A 84 -2.19 -5.77 12.86
CA ILE A 84 -1.52 -7.07 13.05
C ILE A 84 -2.36 -8.00 13.94
N LEU A 85 -2.96 -7.47 15.02
CA LEU A 85 -3.80 -8.26 15.92
C LEU A 85 -5.15 -8.62 15.29
N LYS A 86 -5.76 -7.72 14.51
CA LYS A 86 -7.08 -7.92 13.88
C LYS A 86 -7.05 -8.89 12.70
N GLY A 87 -5.92 -9.03 12.00
CA GLY A 87 -5.77 -9.96 10.87
C GLY A 87 -5.72 -11.45 11.24
N ARG A 88 -5.84 -11.80 12.53
CA ARG A 88 -5.80 -13.18 13.04
C ARG A 88 -7.17 -13.82 13.36
N VAL A 89 -8.28 -13.14 13.05
CA VAL A 89 -9.65 -13.68 13.19
C VAL A 89 -10.09 -14.39 11.92
#